data_AF-A0A7S2DCD5-F1
#
_entry.id   AF-A0A7S2DCD5-F1
#
_cell.length_a   1.000
_cell.length_b   1.000
_cell.length_c   1.000
_cell.angle_alpha   90.00
_cell.angle_beta   90.00
_cell.angle_gamma   90.00
#
_symmetry.space_group_name_H-M   'P 1'
#
loop_
_entity.id
_entity.type
_entity.pdbx_description
1 polymer ?
#
loop_
_entity_poly.entity_id
_entity_poly.type
_entity_poly.pdbx_seq_one_letter_code
_entity_poly.pdbx_strand_id
1 'polypeptide(L)'
;MLMRTLRDMNLSKFVAEDVPLFLSLIEDLFPGLRAAPMTHKAVQASLDKRIPELNLQPLPSWVLKVIQTYEMSLVRHSLMLVGPSGTGKSRIVEVLHKTLEGCTPSDMEPPMVGQSHKEMRMNPKAITAPQMFGFLDFVANEWTEGIFASIWRKANKDKKH
;
A
#
# COMPACT_ATOMS: atom_id res chain seq x y z
N MET A 1 19.47 13.80 1.85
CA MET A 1 18.04 13.43 1.80
C MET A 1 17.53 13.25 0.37
N LEU A 2 17.81 14.15 -0.57
CA LEU A 2 17.29 14.10 -1.94
C LEU A 2 17.56 12.78 -2.69
N MET A 3 18.81 12.32 -2.73
CA MET A 3 19.20 11.04 -3.37
C MET A 3 18.41 9.84 -2.82
N ARG A 4 18.22 9.79 -1.49
CA ARG A 4 17.49 8.69 -0.83
C ARG A 4 16.02 8.67 -1.27
N THR A 5 15.36 9.82 -1.22
CA THR A 5 13.95 9.93 -1.63
C THR A 5 13.78 9.60 -3.12
N LEU A 6 14.68 10.06 -3.99
CA LEU A 6 14.67 9.72 -5.42
C LEU A 6 14.87 8.23 -5.66
N ARG A 7 15.79 7.59 -4.94
CA ARG A 7 16.04 6.16 -5.06
C ARG A 7 14.83 5.34 -4.61
N ASP A 8 14.37 5.55 -3.38
CA ASP A 8 13.37 4.69 -2.73
C ASP A 8 11.99 4.84 -3.38
N MET A 9 11.61 6.05 -3.84
CA MET A 9 10.36 6.26 -4.57
C MET A 9 10.33 5.59 -5.95
N ASN A 10 11.47 5.31 -6.57
CA ASN A 10 11.54 4.77 -7.93
C ASN A 10 11.87 3.26 -7.94
N LEU A 11 12.63 2.76 -6.97
CA LEU A 11 12.93 1.33 -6.82
C LEU A 11 11.67 0.44 -6.75
N SER A 12 10.60 0.91 -6.13
CA SER A 12 9.35 0.15 -6.03
C SER A 12 8.62 -0.04 -7.37
N LYS A 13 8.96 0.76 -8.39
CA LYS A 13 8.33 0.76 -9.72
C LYS A 13 9.11 -0.03 -10.78
N PHE A 14 10.39 -0.30 -10.55
CA PHE A 14 11.24 -0.94 -11.55
C PHE A 14 11.01 -2.45 -11.65
N VAL A 15 11.18 -2.96 -12.86
CA VAL A 15 11.38 -4.40 -13.10
C VAL A 15 12.78 -4.77 -12.59
N ALA A 16 12.97 -6.02 -12.16
CA ALA A 16 14.24 -6.47 -11.57
C ALA A 16 15.46 -6.20 -12.48
N GLU A 17 15.27 -6.25 -13.79
CA GLU A 17 16.30 -6.02 -14.82
C GLU A 17 16.75 -4.55 -14.88
N ASP A 18 15.87 -3.61 -14.56
CA ASP A 18 16.15 -2.17 -14.62
C ASP A 18 16.81 -1.64 -13.34
N VAL A 19 16.72 -2.40 -12.24
CA VAL A 19 17.23 -1.99 -10.93
C VAL A 19 18.75 -1.74 -10.95
N PRO A 20 19.61 -2.62 -11.50
CA PRO A 20 21.04 -2.38 -11.54
C PRO A 20 21.40 -1.13 -12.36
N LEU A 21 20.76 -0.94 -13.52
CA LEU A 21 20.99 0.21 -14.39
C LEU A 21 20.62 1.52 -13.68
N PHE A 22 19.48 1.54 -12.98
CA PHE A 22 19.06 2.70 -12.20
C PHE A 22 20.03 3.01 -11.06
N LEU A 23 20.54 1.99 -10.36
CA LEU A 23 21.52 2.18 -9.29
C LEU A 23 22.84 2.73 -9.82
N SER A 24 23.33 2.25 -10.97
CA SER A 24 24.52 2.80 -11.62
C SER A 24 24.34 4.27 -12.01
N LEU A 25 23.19 4.64 -12.60
CA LEU A 25 22.90 6.04 -12.92
C LEU A 25 22.85 6.94 -11.66
N ILE A 26 22.33 6.41 -10.55
CA ILE A 26 22.30 7.13 -9.28
C ILE A 26 23.70 7.31 -8.69
N GLU A 27 24.58 6.31 -8.82
CA GLU A 27 25.98 6.41 -8.40
C GLU A 27 26.76 7.44 -9.24
N ASP A 28 26.50 7.50 -10.55
CA ASP A 28 27.10 8.49 -11.46
C ASP A 28 26.62 9.92 -11.15
N LEU A 29 25.35 10.09 -10.78
CA LEU A 29 24.76 11.39 -10.43
C LEU A 29 25.15 11.90 -9.03
N PHE A 30 25.42 10.98 -8.09
CA PHE A 30 25.74 11.30 -6.70
C PHE A 30 26.99 10.52 -6.21
N PRO A 31 28.17 10.76 -6.80
CA PRO A 31 29.38 10.00 -6.47
C PRO A 31 29.76 10.17 -4.98
N GLY A 32 30.06 9.06 -4.32
CA GLY A 32 30.49 9.02 -2.91
C GLY A 32 29.38 9.18 -1.85
N LEU A 33 28.14 9.48 -2.25
CA LEU A 33 27.00 9.56 -1.34
C LEU A 33 26.34 8.19 -1.19
N ARG A 34 26.59 7.48 -0.07
CA ARG A 34 25.86 6.24 0.25
C ARG A 34 24.58 6.58 1.01
N ALA A 35 23.43 6.46 0.36
CA ALA A 35 22.14 6.63 1.03
C ALA A 35 21.83 5.42 1.93
N ALA A 36 21.81 5.64 3.25
CA ALA A 36 21.36 4.64 4.21
C ALA A 36 19.91 4.21 3.93
N PRO A 37 19.56 2.93 4.04
CA PRO A 37 18.19 2.46 3.85
C PRO A 37 17.26 3.06 4.90
N MET A 38 16.03 3.41 4.50
CA MET A 38 14.98 3.77 5.46
C MET A 38 14.67 2.55 6.33
N THR A 39 14.73 2.73 7.66
CA THR A 39 14.49 1.65 8.61
C THR A 39 13.23 1.96 9.39
N HIS A 40 12.17 1.18 9.15
CA HIS A 40 10.92 1.25 9.90
C HIS A 40 10.93 0.21 11.02
N LYS A 41 11.67 0.47 12.10
CA LYS A 41 11.92 -0.51 13.17
C LYS A 41 10.63 -1.04 13.81
N ALA A 42 9.67 -0.16 14.08
CA ALA A 42 8.38 -0.53 14.69
C ALA A 42 7.56 -1.45 13.76
N VAL A 43 7.43 -1.05 12.48
CA VAL A 43 6.70 -1.82 11.47
C VAL A 43 7.36 -3.17 11.23
N GLN A 44 8.69 -3.21 11.13
CA GLN A 44 9.43 -4.46 10.89
C GLN A 44 9.32 -5.41 12.07
N ALA A 45 9.46 -4.92 13.32
CA ALA A 45 9.28 -5.74 14.51
C ALA A 45 7.84 -6.29 14.66
N SER A 46 6.83 -5.53 14.24
CA SER A 46 5.45 -6.01 14.19
C SER A 46 5.26 -7.02 13.06
N LEU A 47 5.84 -6.77 11.88
CA LEU A 47 5.77 -7.66 10.72
C LEU A 47 6.34 -9.05 11.02
N ASP A 48 7.50 -9.11 11.67
CA ASP A 48 8.16 -10.36 12.06
C ASP A 48 7.31 -11.19 13.04
N LYS A 49 6.43 -10.55 13.81
CA LYS A 49 5.45 -11.23 14.68
C LYS A 49 4.19 -11.66 13.94
N ARG A 50 3.67 -10.83 13.02
CA ARG A 50 2.41 -11.11 12.32
C ARG A 50 2.52 -12.18 11.24
N ILE A 51 3.66 -12.28 10.57
CA ILE A 51 3.88 -13.31 9.53
C ILE A 51 3.66 -14.74 10.06
N PRO A 52 4.28 -15.18 11.18
CA PRO A 52 4.06 -16.52 11.71
C PRO A 52 2.65 -16.72 12.26
N GLU A 53 2.01 -15.69 12.85
CA GLU A 53 0.60 -15.77 13.31
C GLU A 53 -0.38 -16.07 12.17
N LEU A 54 -0.02 -15.65 10.95
CA LEU A 54 -0.80 -15.88 9.74
C LEU A 54 -0.44 -17.18 9.01
N ASN A 55 0.44 -18.01 9.59
CA ASN A 55 0.98 -19.22 8.97
C ASN A 55 1.66 -18.94 7.62
N LEU A 56 2.36 -17.81 7.50
CA LEU A 56 3.11 -17.41 6.31
C LEU A 56 4.62 -17.62 6.52
N GLN A 57 5.34 -17.85 5.43
CA GLN A 57 6.80 -17.93 5.45
C GLN A 57 7.43 -16.56 5.16
N PRO A 58 8.37 -16.07 6.01
CA PRO A 58 9.02 -14.79 5.82
C PRO A 58 10.12 -14.88 4.74
N LEU A 59 9.71 -14.85 3.46
CA LEU A 59 10.68 -14.74 2.36
C LEU A 59 11.22 -13.30 2.31
N PRO A 60 12.55 -13.06 2.33
CA PRO A 60 13.11 -11.71 2.39
C PRO A 60 12.64 -10.78 1.27
N SER A 61 12.51 -11.30 0.05
CA SER A 61 12.01 -10.52 -1.10
C SER A 61 10.54 -10.15 -0.96
N TRP A 62 9.73 -11.01 -0.34
CA TRP A 62 8.32 -10.76 -0.09
C TRP A 62 8.12 -9.75 1.05
N VAL A 63 8.89 -9.90 2.14
CA VAL A 63 8.94 -8.95 3.26
C VAL A 63 9.33 -7.55 2.76
N LEU A 64 10.34 -7.46 1.89
CA LEU A 64 10.72 -6.20 1.25
C LEU A 64 9.55 -5.57 0.49
N LYS A 65 8.72 -6.36 -0.20
CA LYS A 65 7.51 -5.84 -0.89
C LYS A 65 6.45 -5.33 0.07
N VAL A 66 6.29 -5.93 1.26
CA VAL A 66 5.39 -5.40 2.30
C VAL A 66 5.87 -4.01 2.75
N ILE A 67 7.18 -3.87 3.02
CA ILE A 67 7.78 -2.59 3.44
C ILE A 67 7.66 -1.53 2.32
N GLN A 68 7.98 -1.89 1.08
CA GLN A 68 7.81 -0.98 -0.07
C GLN A 68 6.35 -0.54 -0.26
N THR A 69 5.40 -1.42 0.00
CA THR A 69 3.96 -1.08 -0.05
C THR A 69 3.59 -0.08 1.03
N TYR A 70 4.14 -0.25 2.25
CA TYR A 70 3.98 0.71 3.34
C TYR A 70 4.59 2.08 2.98
N GLU A 71 5.85 2.12 2.55
CA GLU A 71 6.52 3.37 2.16
C GLU A 71 5.75 4.11 1.07
N MET A 72 5.25 3.38 0.08
CA MET A 72 4.46 3.96 -1.00
C MET A 72 3.11 4.51 -0.50
N SER A 73 2.47 3.85 0.47
CA SER A 73 1.20 4.30 1.08
C SER A 73 1.33 5.62 1.85
N LEU A 74 2.51 5.92 2.40
CA LEU A 74 2.79 7.20 3.07
C LEU A 74 2.89 8.37 2.07
N VAL A 75 3.29 8.09 0.83
CA VAL A 75 3.52 9.11 -0.20
C VAL A 75 2.33 9.24 -1.15
N ARG A 76 1.53 8.17 -1.35
CA ARG A 76 0.40 8.14 -2.27
C ARG A 76 -0.82 7.45 -1.69
N HIS A 77 -1.98 8.05 -1.92
CA HIS A 77 -3.28 7.47 -1.56
C HIS A 77 -3.69 6.28 -2.43
N SER A 78 -3.10 6.14 -3.62
CA SER A 78 -3.45 5.07 -4.58
C SER A 78 -2.21 4.31 -4.99
N LEU A 79 -2.32 2.99 -4.93
CA LEU A 79 -1.24 2.02 -5.07
C LEU A 79 -1.70 0.88 -5.98
N MET A 80 -0.78 0.29 -6.73
CA MET A 80 -1.04 -0.91 -7.53
C MET A 80 -0.01 -1.98 -7.18
N LEU A 81 -0.48 -3.16 -6.80
CA LEU A 81 0.38 -4.33 -6.63
C LEU A 81 0.39 -5.13 -7.93
N VAL A 82 1.51 -5.09 -8.64
CA VAL A 82 1.68 -5.72 -9.95
C VAL A 82 2.60 -6.93 -9.83
N GLY A 83 2.21 -8.04 -10.47
CA GLY A 83 3.03 -9.25 -10.55
C GLY A 83 2.21 -10.49 -10.94
N PRO A 84 2.87 -11.62 -11.22
CA PRO A 84 2.23 -12.87 -11.66
C PRO A 84 1.16 -13.38 -10.68
N SER A 85 0.23 -14.21 -11.15
CA SER A 85 -0.75 -14.85 -10.26
C SER A 85 -0.05 -15.73 -9.22
N GLY A 86 -0.65 -15.88 -8.04
CA GLY A 86 -0.12 -16.74 -6.96
C GLY A 86 1.05 -16.16 -6.15
N THR A 87 1.56 -14.97 -6.46
CA THR A 87 2.72 -14.37 -5.75
C THR A 87 2.40 -13.72 -4.40
N GLY A 88 1.22 -13.99 -3.82
CA GLY A 88 0.86 -13.50 -2.49
C GLY A 88 0.53 -12.00 -2.42
N LYS A 89 0.22 -11.33 -3.52
CA LYS A 89 -0.14 -9.88 -3.56
C LYS A 89 -1.28 -9.52 -2.60
N SER A 90 -2.33 -10.33 -2.56
CA SER A 90 -3.45 -10.11 -1.62
C SER A 90 -3.00 -10.26 -0.16
N ARG A 91 -2.07 -11.18 0.11
CA ARG A 91 -1.51 -11.36 1.45
C ARG A 91 -0.63 -10.18 1.87
N ILE A 92 0.06 -9.52 0.95
CA ILE A 92 0.84 -8.31 1.27
C ILE A 92 -0.04 -7.24 1.93
N VAL A 93 -1.22 -6.98 1.36
CA VAL A 93 -2.17 -5.99 1.90
C VAL A 93 -2.71 -6.43 3.26
N GLU A 94 -3.10 -7.70 3.39
CA GLU A 94 -3.63 -8.25 4.64
C GLU A 94 -2.60 -8.21 5.78
N VAL A 95 -1.36 -8.61 5.51
CA VAL A 95 -0.27 -8.55 6.48
C VAL A 95 0.01 -7.11 6.85
N LEU A 96 0.09 -6.20 5.88
CA LEU A 96 0.31 -4.79 6.15
C LEU A 96 -0.75 -4.21 7.09
N HIS A 97 -2.03 -4.48 6.87
CA HIS A 97 -3.10 -4.04 7.77
C HIS A 97 -2.89 -4.56 9.20
N LYS A 98 -2.67 -5.88 9.37
CA LYS A 98 -2.45 -6.49 10.69
C LYS A 98 -1.18 -5.99 11.39
N THR A 99 -0.13 -5.70 10.62
CA THR A 99 1.12 -5.13 11.11
C THR A 99 0.88 -3.72 11.62
N LEU A 100 0.17 -2.88 10.87
CA LEU A 100 -0.13 -1.50 11.26
C LEU A 100 -1.06 -1.42 12.48
N GLU A 101 -2.07 -2.29 12.57
CA GLU A 101 -2.95 -2.42 13.74
C GLU A 101 -2.19 -2.90 14.98
N GLY A 102 -1.16 -3.74 14.80
CA GLY A 102 -0.35 -4.30 15.89
C GLY A 102 0.75 -3.38 16.41
N CYS A 103 1.05 -2.28 15.72
CA CYS A 103 2.06 -1.33 16.17
C CYS A 103 1.49 -0.39 17.23
N THR A 104 2.25 -0.15 18.30
CA THR A 104 1.92 0.89 19.28
C THR A 104 2.06 2.27 18.64
N PRO A 105 1.03 3.13 18.71
CA PRO A 105 1.17 4.53 18.30
C PRO A 105 2.27 5.18 19.13
N SER A 106 3.17 5.89 18.47
CA SER A 106 4.15 6.76 19.13
C SER A 106 4.17 8.10 18.41
N ASP A 107 4.49 9.18 19.13
CA ASP A 107 4.45 10.54 18.57
C ASP A 107 5.41 10.76 17.39
N MET A 108 6.36 9.84 17.17
CA MET A 108 7.33 9.87 16.07
C MET A 108 6.91 9.05 14.83
N GLU A 109 5.87 8.23 14.92
CA GLU A 109 5.42 7.39 13.81
C GLU A 109 4.24 8.03 13.06
N PRO A 110 4.04 7.72 11.77
CA PRO A 110 2.94 8.28 11.00
C PRO A 110 1.57 7.98 11.65
N PRO A 111 0.58 8.88 11.50
CA PRO A 111 -0.72 8.75 12.15
C PRO A 111 -1.47 7.46 11.80
N MET A 112 -1.06 6.76 10.74
CA MET A 112 -1.63 5.50 10.26
C MET A 112 -1.26 4.27 11.11
N VAL A 113 -0.26 4.39 11.99
CA VAL A 113 0.25 3.33 12.87
C VAL A 113 -0.60 3.23 14.14
N GLY A 114 -1.09 2.02 14.46
CA GLY A 114 -1.92 1.76 15.63
C GLY A 114 -3.40 2.14 15.48
N GLN A 115 -3.83 2.55 14.28
CA GLN A 115 -5.25 2.69 13.96
C GLN A 115 -5.84 1.37 13.45
N SER A 116 -7.15 1.19 13.63
CA SER A 116 -7.86 0.05 13.02
C SER A 116 -8.01 0.26 11.51
N HIS A 117 -7.64 -0.76 10.75
CA HIS A 117 -7.68 -0.75 9.29
C HIS A 117 -8.87 -1.57 8.81
N LYS A 118 -9.69 -0.99 7.92
CA LYS A 118 -10.86 -1.66 7.37
C LYS A 118 -10.71 -1.89 5.87
N GLU A 119 -10.60 -3.16 5.48
CA GLU A 119 -10.56 -3.54 4.08
C GLU A 119 -11.97 -3.59 3.47
N MET A 120 -12.17 -2.95 2.32
CA MET A 120 -13.38 -3.08 1.50
C MET A 120 -12.98 -3.59 0.11
N ARG A 121 -13.56 -4.73 -0.30
CA ARG A 121 -13.23 -5.40 -1.57
C ARG A 121 -14.33 -5.18 -2.60
N MET A 122 -13.93 -4.92 -3.83
CA MET A 122 -14.83 -4.80 -4.98
C MET A 122 -14.19 -5.46 -6.20
N ASN A 123 -14.98 -6.23 -6.96
CA ASN A 123 -14.56 -6.73 -8.26
C ASN A 123 -15.14 -5.82 -9.36
N PRO A 124 -14.34 -4.92 -9.96
CA PRO A 124 -14.86 -3.96 -10.93
C PRO A 124 -15.35 -4.63 -12.22
N LYS A 125 -14.90 -5.85 -12.55
CA LYS A 125 -15.34 -6.57 -13.76
C LYS A 125 -16.68 -7.28 -13.58
N ALA A 126 -17.16 -7.43 -12.35
CA ALA A 126 -18.45 -8.06 -12.06
C ALA A 126 -19.62 -7.07 -12.08
N ILE A 127 -19.35 -5.77 -12.29
CA ILE A 127 -20.30 -4.67 -12.15
C ILE A 127 -20.22 -3.83 -13.43
N THR A 128 -21.36 -3.38 -13.93
CA THR A 128 -21.38 -2.46 -15.09
C THR A 128 -20.94 -1.06 -14.69
N ALA A 129 -20.40 -0.27 -15.63
CA ALA A 129 -19.97 1.10 -15.33
C ALA A 129 -21.08 1.99 -14.71
N PRO A 130 -22.34 1.96 -15.21
CA PRO A 130 -23.45 2.69 -14.58
C PRO A 130 -23.73 2.26 -13.14
N GLN A 131 -23.66 0.97 -12.83
CA GLN A 131 -23.85 0.47 -11.46
C GLN A 131 -22.69 0.83 -10.54
N MET A 132 -21.48 0.94 -11.07
CA MET A 132 -20.28 1.26 -10.28
C MET A 132 -20.22 2.74 -9.91
N PHE A 133 -20.46 3.62 -10.89
CA PHE A 133 -20.29 5.07 -10.73
C PHE A 133 -21.60 5.83 -10.50
N GLY A 134 -22.74 5.19 -10.79
CA GLY A 134 -24.05 5.82 -10.78
C GLY A 134 -24.49 6.24 -12.17
N PHE A 135 -25.78 6.52 -12.31
CA PHE A 135 -26.35 7.01 -13.56
C PHE A 135 -27.54 7.93 -13.28
N LEU A 136 -27.79 8.82 -14.24
CA LEU A 136 -28.96 9.68 -14.24
C LEU A 136 -30.09 8.97 -15.00
N ASP A 137 -31.23 8.76 -14.33
CA ASP A 137 -32.45 8.33 -15.01
C ASP A 137 -33.09 9.55 -15.68
N PHE A 138 -33.11 9.58 -17.02
CA PHE A 138 -33.67 10.69 -17.79
C PHE A 138 -35.20 10.75 -17.74
N VAL A 139 -35.88 9.66 -17.40
CA VAL A 139 -37.35 9.61 -17.28
C VAL A 139 -37.77 10.16 -15.92
N ALA A 140 -37.11 9.72 -14.86
CA ALA A 140 -37.39 10.18 -13.50
C ALA A 140 -36.70 11.51 -13.14
N ASN A 141 -35.68 11.91 -13.90
CA ASN A 141 -34.74 12.99 -13.56
C ASN A 141 -34.09 12.80 -12.18
N GLU A 142 -33.84 11.54 -11.80
CA GLU A 142 -33.26 11.16 -10.51
C GLU A 142 -31.87 10.56 -10.70
N TRP A 143 -30.96 10.94 -9.80
CA TRP A 143 -29.62 10.36 -9.76
C TRP A 143 -29.61 9.08 -8.93
N THR A 144 -29.27 7.96 -9.56
CA THR A 144 -29.02 6.70 -8.87
C THR A 144 -27.55 6.60 -8.49
N GLU A 145 -27.29 6.43 -7.20
CA GLU A 145 -25.93 6.30 -6.67
C GLU A 145 -25.28 4.96 -7.06
N GLY A 146 -24.01 5.02 -7.47
CA GLY A 146 -23.20 3.83 -7.74
C GLY A 146 -22.60 3.17 -6.49
N ILE A 147 -22.25 1.90 -6.63
CA ILE A 147 -21.68 1.07 -5.56
C ILE A 147 -20.39 1.70 -4.97
N PHE A 148 -19.55 2.31 -5.81
CA PHE A 148 -18.30 2.93 -5.35
C PHE A 148 -18.55 4.06 -4.34
N ALA A 149 -19.50 4.95 -4.64
CA ALA A 149 -19.85 6.07 -3.78
C ALA A 149 -20.43 5.59 -2.44
N SER A 150 -21.24 4.53 -2.46
CA SER A 150 -21.78 3.90 -1.25
C SER A 150 -20.67 3.28 -0.37
N ILE A 151 -19.72 2.56 -0.98
CA ILE A 151 -18.53 2.01 -0.30
C ILE A 151 -17.71 3.15 0.32
N TRP A 152 -17.43 4.21 -0.45
CA TRP A 152 -16.66 5.37 -0.01
C TRP A 152 -17.32 6.07 1.19
N ARG A 153 -18.64 6.28 1.14
CA ARG A 153 -19.38 6.85 2.27
C ARG A 153 -19.30 5.97 3.50
N LYS A 154 -19.38 4.64 3.35
CA LYS A 154 -19.27 3.69 4.46
C LYS A 154 -17.85 3.63 5.05
N ALA A 155 -16.82 3.89 4.25
CA ALA A 155 -15.44 3.97 4.71
C ALA A 155 -15.17 5.25 5.51
N ASN A 156 -15.75 6.38 5.10
CA ASN A 156 -15.56 7.70 5.73
C ASN A 156 -16.58 8.03 6.84
N LYS A 157 -17.49 7.12 7.16
CA LYS A 157 -18.34 7.30 8.35
C LYS A 157 -17.46 7.09 9.59
N ASP A 158 -17.12 8.18 10.26
CA ASP A 158 -16.46 8.14 11.56
C ASP A 158 -17.24 7.22 12.51
N LYS A 159 -16.49 6.39 13.27
CA LYS A 159 -17.02 5.85 14.52
C LYS A 159 -17.20 7.04 15.48
N LYS A 160 -18.30 7.78 15.34
CA LYS A 160 -18.85 8.51 16.49
C LYS A 160 -19.13 7.43 17.54
N HIS A 161 -18.47 7.60 18.68
CA HIS A 161 -18.51 6.81 19.92
C HIS A 161 -19.65 5.79 20.02
#